data_AF-A0A1V3ZYY1-F1
#
_entry.id   AF-A0A1V3ZYY1-F1
#
_cell.length_a   1.000
_cell.length_b   1.000
_cell.length_c   1.000
_cell.angle_alpha   90.00
_cell.angle_beta   90.00
_cell.angle_gamma   90.00
#
_symmetry.space_group_name_H-M   'P 1'
#
loop_
_entity.id
_entity.type
_entity.pdbx_description
1 polymer ?
#
loop_
_entity_poly.entity_id
_entity_poly.type
_entity_poly.pdbx_seq_one_letter_code
_entity_poly.pdbx_strand_id
1 'polypeptide(L)'
;MDTEDKLRAFLKRVTADSYQAHQRLRELEEEKSEPIAIVAIGCRLPGEVSSAEDLWELLTRSEEAVSEFPLDRGWDLTDLYDPEPGKPGKSYVRHGSFVSGADMFDARLFGVSPHEALAMDPQQRLLLETTWELLERAGIDPATLRGSDTGVFVGASHSGYGWDRQVPENAQAHLGTGTAASVLSGRVAYGFG
;
A
#
# COMPACT_ATOMS: atom_id res chain seq x y z
N MET A 1 54.26 -42.49 -10.88
CA MET A 1 52.86 -42.20 -10.52
C MET A 1 52.01 -42.85 -11.57
N ASP A 2 51.19 -43.82 -11.15
CA ASP A 2 50.48 -44.72 -12.07
C ASP A 2 49.41 -43.95 -12.87
N THR A 3 49.17 -44.39 -14.11
CA THR A 3 48.16 -43.81 -14.99
C THR A 3 46.76 -43.95 -14.38
N GLU A 4 46.53 -45.03 -13.62
CA GLU A 4 45.30 -45.26 -12.88
C GLU A 4 45.08 -44.21 -11.76
N ASP A 5 46.12 -43.84 -11.02
CA ASP A 5 46.03 -42.83 -9.95
C ASP A 5 45.66 -41.46 -10.51
N LYS A 6 46.25 -41.08 -11.65
CA LYS A 6 45.94 -39.82 -12.34
C LYS A 6 44.50 -39.80 -12.85
N LEU A 7 44.04 -40.90 -13.43
CA LEU A 7 42.66 -41.03 -13.91
C LEU A 7 41.66 -40.94 -12.75
N ARG A 8 41.95 -41.61 -11.62
CA ARG A 8 41.12 -41.58 -10.42
C ARG A 8 41.05 -40.18 -9.81
N ALA A 9 42.18 -39.47 -9.74
CA ALA A 9 42.23 -38.09 -9.27
C ALA A 9 41.44 -37.12 -10.19
N PHE A 10 41.58 -37.31 -11.50
CA PHE A 10 40.84 -36.52 -12.49
C PHE A 10 39.32 -36.76 -12.39
N LEU A 11 38.88 -38.02 -12.32
CA LEU A 11 37.47 -38.35 -12.18
C LEU A 11 36.85 -37.79 -10.89
N LYS A 12 37.55 -37.88 -9.75
CA LYS A 12 37.09 -37.26 -8.49
C LYS A 12 36.88 -35.76 -8.63
N ARG A 13 37.80 -35.06 -9.30
CA ARG A 13 37.69 -33.63 -9.55
C ARG A 13 36.49 -33.33 -10.44
N VAL A 14 36.34 -34.01 -11.56
CA VAL A 14 35.23 -33.79 -12.50
C VAL A 14 33.88 -34.08 -11.83
N THR A 15 33.77 -35.11 -11.00
CA THR A 15 32.52 -35.39 -10.26
C THR A 15 32.23 -34.34 -9.19
N ALA A 16 33.26 -33.81 -8.50
CA ALA A 16 33.10 -32.74 -7.53
C ALA A 16 32.68 -31.43 -8.21
N ASP A 17 33.36 -31.05 -9.30
CA ASP A 17 33.03 -29.85 -10.10
C ASP A 17 31.61 -29.95 -10.68
N SER A 18 31.21 -31.13 -11.17
CA SER A 18 29.85 -31.39 -11.66
C SER A 18 28.81 -31.30 -10.54
N TYR A 19 29.09 -31.86 -9.36
CA TYR A 19 28.19 -31.74 -8.21
C TYR A 19 28.00 -30.28 -7.78
N GLN A 20 29.10 -29.51 -7.71
CA GLN A 20 29.05 -28.08 -7.40
C GLN A 20 28.24 -27.31 -8.44
N ALA A 21 28.43 -27.59 -9.73
CA ALA A 21 27.68 -26.94 -10.80
C ALA A 21 26.17 -27.24 -10.71
N HIS A 22 25.79 -28.50 -10.45
CA HIS A 22 24.39 -28.88 -10.27
C HIS A 22 23.78 -28.27 -8.99
N GLN A 23 24.55 -28.20 -7.90
CA GLN A 23 24.09 -27.55 -6.67
C GLN A 23 23.85 -26.05 -6.91
N ARG A 24 24.77 -25.37 -7.60
CA ARG A 24 24.62 -23.96 -7.95
C ARG A 24 23.41 -23.70 -8.84
N LEU A 25 23.15 -24.59 -9.80
CA LEU A 25 21.96 -24.53 -10.64
C LEU A 25 20.69 -24.65 -9.82
N ARG A 26 20.63 -25.62 -8.89
CA ARG A 26 19.48 -25.78 -8.00
C ARG A 26 19.28 -24.58 -7.10
N GLU A 27 20.33 -24.05 -6.49
CA GLU A 27 20.25 -22.83 -5.66
C GLU A 27 19.68 -21.64 -6.45
N LEU A 28 20.11 -21.45 -7.70
CA LEU A 28 19.60 -20.38 -8.57
C LEU A 28 18.15 -20.62 -9.05
N GLU A 29 17.78 -21.88 -9.27
CA GLU A 29 16.40 -22.26 -9.61
C GLU A 29 15.47 -22.08 -8.40
N GLU A 30 15.93 -22.45 -7.20
CA GLU A 30 15.23 -22.26 -5.94
C GLU A 30 15.09 -20.77 -5.61
N GLU A 31 16.15 -19.96 -5.76
CA GLU A 31 16.09 -18.50 -5.57
C GLU A 31 15.08 -17.83 -6.51
N LYS A 32 15.03 -18.26 -7.78
CA LYS A 32 14.06 -17.72 -8.75
C LYS A 32 12.62 -18.17 -8.49
N SER A 33 12.44 -19.29 -7.81
CA SER A 33 11.13 -19.88 -7.53
C SER A 33 10.76 -19.82 -6.05
N GLU A 34 11.49 -19.03 -5.27
CA GLU A 34 11.27 -18.88 -3.85
C GLU A 34 9.85 -18.32 -3.61
N PRO A 35 8.99 -19.03 -2.87
CA PRO A 35 7.66 -18.53 -2.55
C PRO A 35 7.74 -17.28 -1.67
N ILE A 36 6.97 -16.24 -2.01
CA ILE A 36 6.87 -15.03 -1.20
C ILE A 36 5.79 -15.20 -0.13
N ALA A 37 6.18 -15.11 1.14
CA ALA A 37 5.26 -15.17 2.25
C ALA A 37 4.49 -13.85 2.43
N ILE A 38 3.17 -13.91 2.52
CA ILE A 38 2.34 -12.80 2.99
C ILE A 38 2.31 -12.90 4.52
N VAL A 39 3.11 -12.08 5.19
CA VAL A 39 3.28 -12.13 6.65
C VAL A 39 2.21 -11.35 7.42
N ALA A 40 1.60 -10.34 6.79
CA ALA A 40 0.51 -9.54 7.34
C ALA A 40 -0.31 -8.89 6.22
N ILE A 41 -1.53 -8.47 6.56
CA ILE A 41 -2.44 -7.70 5.70
C ILE A 41 -3.04 -6.56 6.55
N GLY A 42 -3.06 -5.36 5.99
CA GLY A 42 -3.76 -4.19 6.53
C GLY A 42 -4.67 -3.62 5.45
N CYS A 43 -5.84 -3.12 5.82
CA CYS A 43 -6.78 -2.55 4.87
C CYS A 43 -7.67 -1.47 5.48
N ARG A 44 -8.18 -0.61 4.59
CA ARG A 44 -9.27 0.32 4.86
C ARG A 44 -10.26 0.19 3.71
N LEU A 45 -11.43 -0.35 4.00
CA LEU A 45 -12.45 -0.65 3.01
C LEU A 45 -13.81 -0.07 3.45
N PRO A 46 -14.77 0.08 2.51
CA PRO A 46 -16.12 0.49 2.85
C PRO A 46 -16.80 -0.47 3.85
N GLY A 47 -17.80 0.04 4.58
CA GLY A 47 -18.56 -0.76 5.56
C GLY A 47 -17.85 -0.90 6.91
N GLU A 48 -17.13 0.14 7.34
CA GLU A 48 -16.36 0.17 8.60
C GLU A 48 -15.26 -0.89 8.71
N VAL A 49 -14.83 -1.44 7.57
CA VAL A 49 -13.79 -2.47 7.51
C VAL A 49 -12.41 -1.82 7.68
N SER A 50 -11.78 -2.11 8.81
CA SER A 50 -10.46 -1.59 9.19
C SER A 50 -9.38 -2.67 9.31
N SER A 51 -9.75 -3.94 9.14
CA SER A 51 -8.85 -5.08 9.25
C SER A 51 -9.24 -6.23 8.32
N ALA A 52 -8.33 -7.20 8.16
CA ALA A 52 -8.60 -8.41 7.37
C ALA A 52 -9.72 -9.26 8.01
N GLU A 53 -9.85 -9.22 9.33
CA GLU A 53 -10.87 -9.89 10.11
C GLU A 53 -12.24 -9.22 9.92
N ASP A 54 -12.30 -7.88 9.91
CA ASP A 54 -13.54 -7.14 9.60
C ASP A 54 -14.01 -7.47 8.18
N LEU A 55 -13.08 -7.52 7.22
CA LEU A 55 -13.39 -7.92 5.85
C LEU A 55 -13.94 -9.35 5.82
N TRP A 56 -13.30 -10.27 6.55
CA TRP A 56 -13.75 -11.66 6.62
C TRP A 56 -15.13 -11.79 7.25
N GLU A 57 -15.43 -11.03 8.30
CA GLU A 57 -16.75 -11.00 8.91
C GLU A 57 -17.80 -10.51 7.92
N LEU A 58 -17.55 -9.38 7.24
CA LEU A 58 -18.46 -8.84 6.22
C LEU A 58 -18.77 -9.87 5.12
N LEU A 59 -17.72 -10.54 4.60
CA LEU A 59 -17.86 -11.55 3.56
C LEU A 59 -18.63 -12.78 4.03
N THR A 60 -18.33 -13.29 5.22
CA THR A 60 -19.00 -14.49 5.77
C THR A 60 -20.45 -14.24 6.13
N ARG A 61 -20.80 -12.99 6.47
CA ARG A 61 -22.18 -12.54 6.70
C ARG A 61 -22.92 -12.17 5.41
N SER A 62 -22.22 -12.14 4.27
CA SER A 62 -22.77 -11.73 2.97
C SER A 62 -23.40 -10.34 3.01
N GLU A 63 -22.78 -9.43 3.76
CA GLU A 63 -23.26 -8.05 3.90
C GLU A 63 -22.68 -7.16 2.78
N GLU A 64 -23.42 -6.11 2.40
CA GLU A 64 -23.03 -5.16 1.36
C GLU A 64 -22.66 -3.81 1.99
N ALA A 65 -21.53 -3.23 1.58
CA ALA A 65 -21.03 -1.94 2.06
C ALA A 65 -21.46 -0.76 1.17
N VAL A 66 -22.66 -0.82 0.59
CA VAL A 66 -23.22 0.26 -0.22
C VAL A 66 -24.02 1.19 0.70
N SER A 67 -23.77 2.48 0.56
CA SER A 67 -24.38 3.56 1.34
C SER A 67 -24.71 4.74 0.43
N GLU A 68 -25.49 5.69 0.95
CA GLU A 68 -25.63 6.99 0.30
C GLU A 68 -24.30 7.75 0.26
N PHE A 69 -24.21 8.77 -0.60
CA PHE A 69 -23.02 9.61 -0.66
C PHE A 69 -22.75 10.31 0.69
N PRO A 70 -21.47 10.39 1.11
CA PRO A 70 -21.11 10.98 2.38
C PRO A 70 -21.35 12.49 2.41
N LEU A 71 -21.85 12.99 3.54
CA LEU A 71 -22.18 14.41 3.75
C LEU A 71 -20.99 15.26 4.22
N ASP A 72 -19.90 14.62 4.62
CA ASP A 72 -18.71 15.23 5.21
C ASP A 72 -17.61 15.61 4.19
N ARG A 73 -17.81 15.28 2.90
CA ARG A 73 -16.81 15.56 1.85
C ARG A 73 -16.94 16.94 1.22
N GLY A 74 -18.00 17.69 1.57
CA GLY A 74 -18.30 19.02 1.05
C GLY A 74 -18.82 19.01 -0.38
N TRP A 75 -19.44 17.91 -0.81
CA TRP A 75 -20.11 17.80 -2.10
C TRP A 75 -21.51 18.42 -2.02
N ASP A 76 -21.92 19.17 -3.04
CA ASP A 76 -23.31 19.59 -3.19
C ASP A 76 -24.13 18.41 -3.75
N LEU A 77 -24.60 17.53 -2.86
CA LEU A 77 -25.36 16.35 -3.24
C LEU A 77 -26.74 16.70 -3.83
N THR A 78 -27.27 17.90 -3.53
CA THR A 78 -28.57 18.33 -4.05
C THR A 78 -28.45 18.70 -5.51
N ASP A 79 -27.39 19.45 -5.88
CA ASP A 79 -27.12 19.75 -7.28
C ASP A 79 -26.57 18.52 -8.02
N LEU A 80 -25.74 17.68 -7.39
CA LEU A 80 -25.05 16.59 -8.07
C LEU A 80 -26.00 15.53 -8.67
N TYR A 81 -27.19 15.31 -8.11
CA TYR A 81 -28.07 14.25 -8.57
C TYR A 81 -29.07 14.68 -9.64
N ASP A 82 -29.16 13.90 -10.73
CA ASP A 82 -30.25 13.96 -11.70
C ASP A 82 -30.59 12.55 -12.19
N PRO A 83 -31.86 12.09 -12.14
CA PRO A 83 -32.22 10.73 -12.52
C PRO A 83 -32.02 10.43 -14.02
N GLU A 84 -31.84 11.45 -14.89
CA GLU A 84 -31.59 11.28 -16.31
C GLU A 84 -30.10 10.98 -16.59
N PRO A 85 -29.75 9.79 -17.12
CA PRO A 85 -28.36 9.45 -17.41
C PRO A 85 -27.77 10.33 -18.53
N GLY A 86 -26.48 10.66 -18.42
CA GLY A 86 -25.73 11.34 -19.49
C GLY A 86 -25.73 12.87 -19.42
N LYS A 87 -26.40 13.48 -18.44
CA LYS A 87 -26.29 14.92 -18.19
C LYS A 87 -24.90 15.31 -17.69
N PRO A 88 -24.20 16.27 -18.33
CA PRO A 88 -22.89 16.73 -17.88
C PRO A 88 -22.91 17.24 -16.44
N GLY A 89 -21.93 16.82 -15.63
CA GLY A 89 -21.78 17.24 -14.24
C GLY A 89 -22.79 16.65 -13.25
N LYS A 90 -23.69 15.76 -13.69
CA LYS A 90 -24.68 15.10 -12.84
C LYS A 90 -24.39 13.61 -12.67
N SER A 91 -24.81 13.06 -11.54
CA SER A 91 -24.86 11.63 -11.26
C SER A 91 -26.31 11.15 -11.23
N TYR A 92 -26.60 10.05 -11.92
CA TYR A 92 -27.91 9.38 -11.85
C TYR A 92 -28.00 8.36 -10.71
N VAL A 93 -26.91 8.12 -9.98
CA VAL A 93 -26.85 7.29 -8.77
C VAL A 93 -26.53 8.15 -7.55
N ARG A 94 -27.12 7.78 -6.40
CA ARG A 94 -26.85 8.38 -5.08
C ARG A 94 -26.13 7.44 -4.11
N HIS A 95 -25.86 6.22 -4.56
CA HIS A 95 -25.30 5.17 -3.75
C HIS A 95 -23.93 4.77 -4.26
N GLY A 96 -23.05 4.40 -3.34
CA GLY A 96 -21.70 3.91 -3.61
C GLY A 96 -21.09 3.33 -2.35
N SER A 97 -19.82 2.97 -2.42
CA SER A 97 -19.09 2.42 -1.28
C SER A 97 -17.95 3.35 -0.91
N PHE A 98 -17.94 3.81 0.34
CA PHE A 98 -17.06 4.85 0.82
C PHE A 98 -16.33 4.39 2.07
N VAL A 99 -15.03 4.69 2.15
CA VAL A 99 -14.25 4.50 3.37
C VAL A 99 -14.69 5.52 4.42
N SER A 100 -14.93 5.04 5.64
CA SER A 100 -15.25 5.85 6.82
C SER A 100 -14.01 6.61 7.32
N GLY A 101 -14.20 7.82 7.82
CA GLY A 101 -13.13 8.61 8.43
C GLY A 101 -11.99 8.97 7.46
N ALA A 102 -12.26 9.12 6.16
CA ALA A 102 -11.24 9.49 5.17
C ALA A 102 -10.63 10.89 5.42
N ASP A 103 -11.27 11.71 6.25
CA ASP A 103 -10.79 13.01 6.73
C ASP A 103 -9.93 12.91 8.01
N MET A 104 -9.99 11.79 8.72
CA MET A 104 -9.26 11.53 9.97
C MET A 104 -7.81 11.14 9.70
N PHE A 105 -6.89 11.62 10.53
CA PHE A 105 -5.47 11.26 10.47
C PHE A 105 -4.71 11.66 11.73
N ASP A 106 -3.94 10.75 12.33
CA ASP A 106 -2.99 11.11 13.41
C ASP A 106 -1.70 11.70 12.86
N ALA A 107 -1.74 12.98 12.50
CA ALA A 107 -0.59 13.69 11.96
C ALA A 107 0.62 13.69 12.93
N ARG A 108 0.40 13.68 14.24
CA ARG A 108 1.48 13.76 15.23
C ARG A 108 2.28 12.46 15.29
N LEU A 109 1.61 11.31 15.17
CA LEU A 109 2.28 10.01 15.11
C LEU A 109 3.33 9.96 14.00
N PHE A 110 3.03 10.57 12.84
CA PHE A 110 3.92 10.60 11.67
C PHE A 110 4.80 11.85 11.56
N GLY A 111 4.82 12.71 12.58
CA GLY A 111 5.61 13.95 12.56
C GLY A 111 5.16 14.97 11.49
N VAL A 112 3.92 14.88 11.03
CA VAL A 112 3.32 15.74 10.02
C VAL A 112 2.70 16.97 10.71
N SER A 113 2.97 18.16 10.17
CA SER A 113 2.36 19.39 10.70
C SER A 113 0.86 19.46 10.36
N PRO A 114 0.02 20.15 11.14
CA PRO A 114 -1.41 20.31 10.82
C PRO A 114 -1.66 20.94 9.44
N HIS A 115 -0.79 21.86 9.00
CA HIS A 115 -0.89 22.50 7.69
C HIS A 115 -0.56 21.54 6.55
N GLU A 116 0.45 20.70 6.73
CA GLU A 116 0.77 19.65 5.76
C GLU A 116 -0.32 18.59 5.70
N ALA A 117 -0.80 18.10 6.85
CA ALA A 117 -1.88 17.11 6.92
C ALA A 117 -3.14 17.56 6.17
N LEU A 118 -3.48 18.85 6.23
CA LEU A 118 -4.60 19.43 5.49
C LEU A 118 -4.42 19.36 3.97
N ALA A 119 -3.19 19.53 3.49
CA ALA A 119 -2.84 19.47 2.06
C ALA A 119 -2.61 18.03 1.55
N MET A 120 -2.50 17.04 2.44
CA MET A 120 -2.29 15.65 2.07
C MET A 120 -3.56 14.98 1.54
N ASP A 121 -3.43 14.34 0.37
CA ASP A 121 -4.42 13.41 -0.16
C ASP A 121 -4.75 12.35 0.92
N PRO A 122 -6.05 12.10 1.21
CA PRO A 122 -6.48 10.99 2.06
C PRO A 122 -5.79 9.65 1.76
N GLN A 123 -5.45 9.36 0.49
CA GLN A 123 -4.71 8.16 0.11
C GLN A 123 -3.35 8.07 0.83
N GLN A 124 -2.62 9.18 0.96
CA GLN A 124 -1.32 9.21 1.65
C GLN A 124 -1.48 9.00 3.15
N ARG A 125 -2.52 9.59 3.74
CA ARG A 125 -2.82 9.51 5.18
C ARG A 125 -3.22 8.09 5.58
N LEU A 126 -4.20 7.52 4.87
CA LEU A 126 -4.66 6.16 5.10
C LEU A 126 -3.53 5.13 4.87
N LEU A 127 -2.68 5.35 3.86
CA LEU A 127 -1.55 4.46 3.59
C LEU A 127 -0.54 4.44 4.74
N LEU A 128 -0.24 5.61 5.35
CA LEU A 128 0.67 5.68 6.50
C LEU A 128 0.12 4.93 7.72
N GLU A 129 -1.14 5.17 8.07
CA GLU A 129 -1.81 4.47 9.19
C GLU A 129 -1.91 2.97 8.94
N THR A 130 -2.36 2.57 7.74
CA THR A 130 -2.47 1.15 7.38
C THR A 130 -1.11 0.46 7.37
N THR A 131 -0.04 1.17 6.99
CA THR A 131 1.33 0.61 7.05
C THR A 131 1.79 0.42 8.48
N TRP A 132 1.51 1.38 9.38
CA TRP A 132 1.82 1.23 10.80
C TRP A 132 1.18 -0.04 11.38
N GLU A 133 -0.13 -0.19 11.16
CA GLU A 133 -0.89 -1.35 11.62
C GLU A 133 -0.41 -2.66 10.99
N LEU A 134 -0.08 -2.64 9.70
CA LEU A 134 0.49 -3.79 9.00
C LEU A 134 1.77 -4.29 9.68
N LEU A 135 2.65 -3.37 10.08
CA LEU A 135 3.90 -3.70 10.76
C LEU A 135 3.64 -4.27 12.16
N GLU A 136 2.73 -3.67 12.92
CA GLU A 136 2.32 -4.19 14.23
C GLU A 136 1.75 -5.61 14.12
N ARG A 137 0.89 -5.87 13.12
CA ARG A 137 0.32 -7.20 12.86
C ARG A 137 1.36 -8.22 12.46
N ALA A 138 2.39 -7.80 11.71
CA ALA A 138 3.52 -8.65 11.38
C ALA A 138 4.44 -8.94 12.59
N GLY A 139 4.21 -8.29 13.74
CA GLY A 139 5.10 -8.36 14.90
C GLY A 139 6.45 -7.69 14.66
N ILE A 140 6.50 -6.72 13.73
CA ILE A 140 7.71 -6.00 13.36
C ILE A 140 7.67 -4.64 14.05
N ASP A 141 8.69 -4.35 14.88
CA ASP A 141 8.90 -3.00 15.41
C ASP A 141 9.29 -2.07 14.24
N PRO A 142 8.48 -1.04 13.90
CA PRO A 142 8.76 -0.14 12.80
C PRO A 142 10.14 0.54 12.89
N ALA A 143 10.66 0.76 14.10
CA ALA A 143 11.98 1.35 14.29
C ALA A 143 13.12 0.48 13.75
N THR A 144 12.91 -0.84 13.64
CA THR A 144 13.90 -1.80 13.14
C THR A 144 14.04 -1.80 11.62
N LEU A 145 13.08 -1.21 10.90
CA LEU A 145 13.14 -1.06 9.44
C LEU A 145 13.96 0.15 8.99
N ARG A 146 14.38 1.01 9.93
CA ARG A 146 15.15 2.20 9.57
C ARG A 146 16.50 1.83 8.96
N GLY A 147 16.69 2.20 7.70
CA GLY A 147 17.91 1.90 6.94
C GLY A 147 18.02 0.45 6.46
N SER A 148 16.95 -0.34 6.49
CA SER A 148 16.91 -1.66 5.84
C SER A 148 16.61 -1.54 4.35
N ASP A 149 16.86 -2.60 3.59
CA ASP A 149 16.54 -2.68 2.16
C ASP A 149 15.05 -3.03 1.91
N THR A 150 14.14 -2.39 2.67
CA THR A 150 12.71 -2.64 2.57
C THR A 150 12.09 -1.82 1.44
N GLY A 151 11.64 -2.50 0.39
CA GLY A 151 10.97 -1.86 -0.75
C GLY A 151 9.50 -1.52 -0.48
N VAL A 152 9.05 -0.37 -1.01
CA VAL A 152 7.64 0.05 -0.97
C VAL A 152 7.08 0.15 -2.38
N PHE A 153 6.05 -0.65 -2.67
CA PHE A 153 5.39 -0.71 -3.98
C PHE A 153 3.92 -0.34 -3.81
N VAL A 154 3.48 0.76 -4.46
CA VAL A 154 2.12 1.29 -4.32
C VAL A 154 1.52 1.50 -5.71
N GLY A 155 0.35 0.92 -5.95
CA GLY A 155 -0.50 1.25 -7.08
C GLY A 155 -1.50 2.35 -6.69
N ALA A 156 -1.48 3.47 -7.39
CA ALA A 156 -2.40 4.58 -7.11
C ALA A 156 -2.66 5.42 -8.36
N SER A 157 -3.75 6.18 -8.31
CA SER A 157 -4.10 7.19 -9.30
C SER A 157 -4.45 8.51 -8.60
N HIS A 158 -4.58 9.57 -9.40
CA HIS A 158 -4.90 10.88 -8.86
C HIS A 158 -6.33 10.90 -8.32
N SER A 159 -6.50 11.33 -7.06
CA SER A 159 -7.82 11.40 -6.40
C SER A 159 -8.64 12.64 -6.76
N GLY A 160 -7.98 13.67 -7.33
CA GLY A 160 -8.57 15.00 -7.50
C GLY A 160 -8.59 15.84 -6.22
N TYR A 161 -8.01 15.36 -5.11
CA TYR A 161 -7.90 16.12 -3.87
C TYR A 161 -7.10 17.41 -4.08
N GLY A 162 -7.60 18.52 -3.52
CA GLY A 162 -6.95 19.84 -3.62
C GLY A 162 -7.04 20.53 -4.99
N TRP A 163 -7.67 19.91 -5.99
CA TRP A 163 -7.81 20.49 -7.34
C TRP A 163 -8.82 21.65 -7.41
N ASP A 164 -9.96 21.51 -6.73
CA ASP A 164 -11.07 22.47 -6.75
C ASP A 164 -11.22 23.24 -5.41
N ARG A 165 -10.47 22.83 -4.38
CA ARG A 165 -10.49 23.49 -3.07
C ARG A 165 -9.40 24.55 -2.99
N GLN A 166 -9.79 25.77 -2.59
CA GLN A 166 -8.85 26.73 -2.01
C GLN A 166 -8.32 26.16 -0.70
N VAL A 167 -7.26 25.35 -0.79
CA VAL A 167 -6.47 25.01 0.40
C VAL A 167 -5.98 26.33 1.02
N PRO A 168 -6.11 26.49 2.35
CA PRO A 168 -5.68 27.71 3.03
C PRO A 168 -4.24 28.08 2.64
N GLU A 169 -3.95 29.38 2.54
CA GLU A 169 -2.66 29.90 2.03
C GLU A 169 -1.45 29.28 2.75
N ASN A 170 -1.56 29.06 4.06
CA ASN A 170 -0.54 28.42 4.89
C ASN A 170 -0.30 26.93 4.61
N ALA A 171 -1.16 26.27 3.84
CA ALA A 171 -1.04 24.86 3.45
C ALA A 171 -0.74 24.68 1.95
N GLN A 172 -0.78 25.75 1.14
CA GLN A 172 -0.54 25.68 -0.32
C GLN A 172 0.85 25.16 -0.68
N ALA A 173 1.88 25.50 0.11
CA ALA A 173 3.25 25.02 -0.11
C ALA A 173 3.37 23.49 -0.05
N HIS A 174 2.43 22.81 0.62
CA HIS A 174 2.43 21.36 0.78
C HIS A 174 1.60 20.64 -0.29
N LEU A 175 0.85 21.35 -1.15
CA LEU A 175 -0.02 20.71 -2.15
C LEU A 175 0.75 19.83 -3.14
N GLY A 176 1.94 20.27 -3.58
CA GLY A 176 2.74 19.53 -4.55
C GLY A 176 3.12 18.14 -4.05
N THR A 177 3.61 18.03 -2.81
CA THR A 177 3.95 16.74 -2.21
C THR A 177 2.73 16.02 -1.63
N GLY A 178 1.69 16.76 -1.25
CA GLY A 178 0.45 16.23 -0.68
C GLY A 178 -0.41 15.46 -1.68
N THR A 179 -0.32 15.72 -2.98
CA THR A 179 -1.19 15.09 -4.00
C THR A 179 -0.44 14.30 -5.08
N ALA A 180 0.89 14.39 -5.13
CA ALA A 180 1.70 13.65 -6.09
C ALA A 180 1.63 12.13 -5.83
N ALA A 181 1.32 11.35 -6.86
CA ALA A 181 1.22 9.89 -6.76
C ALA A 181 2.56 9.23 -6.39
N SER A 182 3.69 9.78 -6.86
CA SER A 182 5.03 9.28 -6.50
C SER A 182 5.37 9.45 -5.01
N VAL A 183 4.71 10.38 -4.32
CA VAL A 183 4.95 10.63 -2.90
C VAL A 183 4.26 9.58 -2.02
N LEU A 184 3.29 8.81 -2.52
CA LEU A 184 2.65 7.75 -1.73
C LEU A 184 3.66 6.72 -1.22
N SER A 185 4.43 6.10 -2.12
CA SER A 185 5.48 5.14 -1.74
C SER A 185 6.64 5.83 -1.03
N GLY A 186 7.06 7.00 -1.53
CA GLY A 186 8.17 7.77 -0.96
C GLY A 186 7.92 8.22 0.48
N ARG A 187 6.68 8.60 0.84
CA ARG A 187 6.33 9.05 2.18
C ARG A 187 6.28 7.89 3.18
N VAL A 188 5.85 6.71 2.75
CA VAL A 188 5.97 5.48 3.57
C VAL A 188 7.44 5.18 3.83
N ALA A 189 8.26 5.11 2.78
CA ALA A 189 9.70 4.88 2.94
C ALA A 189 10.34 5.93 3.87
N TYR A 190 10.03 7.22 3.67
CA TYR A 190 10.53 8.31 4.52
C TYR A 190 10.07 8.21 5.99
N GLY A 191 8.83 7.82 6.24
CA GLY A 191 8.27 7.75 7.59
C GLY A 191 8.79 6.56 8.41
N PHE A 192 8.99 5.42 7.76
CA PHE A 192 9.39 4.17 8.41
C PHE A 192 10.89 3.88 8.33
N GLY A 193 11.64 4.59 7.47
CA GLY A 193 13.07 4.82 7.62
C GLY A 193 13.96 4.64 6.41
#